data_AF-A0AAU3B3E3-F1
#
_entry.id   AF-A0AAU3B3E3-F1
#
_cell.length_a   1.000
_cell.length_b   1.000
_cell.length_c   1.000
_cell.angle_alpha   90.00
_cell.angle_beta   90.00
_cell.angle_gamma   90.00
#
_symmetry.space_group_name_H-M   'P 1'
#
loop_
_entity.id
_entity.type
_entity.pdbx_description
1 polymer ?
#
loop_
_entity_poly.entity_id
_entity_poly.type
_entity_poly.pdbx_seq_one_letter_code
_entity_poly.pdbx_strand_id
1 'polypeptide(L)'
;MPGPRLLALSSKPRRAWPTDRPLEDALDRASTSGEGPMAAPQPPRVRTLLRLTRTEPGLRAVWLQAHDDAEPVFARALADRAGLAAVDLRSEIQAARLNAALRAAVEHYAGRTDEEEPDPATAQAELAATVRSALVVAANGIS
;
A
#
# COMPACT_ATOMS: atom_id res chain seq x y z
N MET A 1 38.67 -17.18 22.27
CA MET A 1 37.20 -17.14 22.45
C MET A 1 36.74 -15.69 22.50
N PRO A 2 36.26 -15.09 21.39
CA PRO A 2 35.68 -13.75 21.40
C PRO A 2 34.13 -13.82 21.37
N GLY A 3 33.48 -13.07 22.26
CA GLY A 3 32.02 -13.00 22.39
C GLY A 3 31.33 -12.19 21.28
N PRO A 4 30.01 -12.36 21.08
CA PRO A 4 29.31 -11.74 19.98
C PRO A 4 29.03 -10.26 20.26
N ARG A 5 29.55 -9.39 19.37
CA ARG A 5 29.13 -7.99 19.26
C ARG A 5 27.75 -7.96 18.58
N LEU A 6 26.72 -7.60 19.34
CA LEU A 6 25.40 -7.25 18.81
C LEU A 6 25.57 -6.06 17.87
N LEU A 7 25.45 -6.31 16.56
CA LEU A 7 25.22 -5.25 15.58
C LEU A 7 23.84 -4.68 15.88
N ALA A 8 23.82 -3.50 16.49
CA ALA A 8 22.65 -2.66 16.55
C ALA A 8 22.15 -2.46 15.10
N LEU A 9 21.06 -3.13 14.76
CA LEU A 9 20.33 -2.84 13.54
C LEU A 9 19.84 -1.40 13.66
N SER A 10 20.54 -0.48 12.99
CA SER A 10 20.11 0.90 12.82
C SER A 10 18.66 0.91 12.33
N SER A 11 17.75 1.28 13.22
CA SER A 11 16.39 1.66 12.90
C SER A 11 16.44 2.83 11.93
N LYS A 12 16.36 2.56 10.63
CA LYS A 12 16.16 3.61 9.64
C LYS A 12 14.89 4.38 10.03
N PRO A 13 14.90 5.72 10.05
CA PRO A 13 13.67 6.46 10.27
C PRO A 13 12.68 6.09 9.16
N ARG A 14 11.55 5.44 9.52
CA ARG A 14 10.37 5.41 8.67
C ARG A 14 10.05 6.88 8.42
N ARG A 15 10.05 7.32 7.15
CA ARG A 15 9.66 8.68 6.80
C ARG A 15 8.34 8.95 7.51
N ALA A 16 8.35 9.89 8.44
CA ALA A 16 7.19 10.24 9.23
C ALA A 16 6.08 10.64 8.24
N TRP A 17 4.94 9.98 8.34
CA TRP A 17 3.76 10.39 7.59
C TRP A 17 3.40 11.82 8.03
N PRO A 18 3.22 12.79 7.12
CA PRO A 18 2.92 14.16 7.52
C PRO A 18 1.64 14.20 8.36
N THR A 19 1.76 14.55 9.64
CA THR A 19 0.66 14.56 10.62
C THR A 19 -0.36 15.68 10.34
N ASP A 20 0.08 16.70 9.61
CA ASP A 20 -0.58 17.99 9.40
C ASP A 20 -1.42 18.10 8.11
N ARG A 21 -1.39 17.09 7.23
CA ARG A 21 -2.10 17.15 5.92
C ARG A 21 -3.20 16.14 5.77
N PRO A 22 -4.31 16.43 5.07
CA PRO A 22 -5.34 15.45 4.75
C PRO A 22 -4.75 14.15 4.20
N LEU A 23 -5.35 13.00 4.57
CA LEU A 23 -4.82 11.69 4.19
C LEU A 23 -4.83 11.53 2.66
N GLU A 24 -5.83 12.12 2.00
CA GLU A 24 -5.95 12.22 0.55
C GLU A 24 -4.73 12.91 -0.10
N ASP A 25 -4.22 14.01 0.46
CA ASP A 25 -3.07 14.73 -0.09
C ASP A 25 -1.75 13.96 0.07
N ALA A 26 -1.64 13.18 1.15
CA ALA A 26 -0.49 12.32 1.39
C ALA A 26 -0.50 11.10 0.45
N LEU A 27 -1.69 10.53 0.21
CA LEU A 27 -1.89 9.41 -0.72
C LEU A 27 -1.75 9.84 -2.18
N ASP A 28 -2.21 11.04 -2.54
CA ASP A 28 -2.01 11.64 -3.86
C ASP A 28 -0.53 11.88 -4.15
N ARG A 29 0.25 12.35 -3.18
CA ARG A 29 1.70 12.47 -3.34
C ARG A 29 2.39 11.11 -3.45
N ALA A 30 2.02 10.13 -2.63
CA ALA A 30 2.58 8.79 -2.73
C ALA A 30 2.29 8.15 -4.10
N SER A 31 1.10 8.39 -4.67
CA SER A 31 0.66 7.87 -5.97
C SER A 31 1.31 8.60 -7.15
N THR A 32 1.60 9.90 -7.02
CA THR A 32 2.22 10.71 -8.08
C THR A 32 3.73 10.68 -8.08
N SER A 33 4.36 10.53 -6.90
CA SER A 33 5.81 10.66 -6.76
C SER A 33 6.55 9.34 -7.00
N GLY A 34 5.88 8.18 -6.92
CA GLY A 34 6.55 6.87 -6.92
C GLY A 34 7.53 6.65 -5.76
N GLU A 35 7.67 7.63 -4.87
CA GLU A 35 8.54 7.63 -3.70
C GLU A 35 7.74 7.22 -2.45
N GLY A 36 7.51 5.93 -2.32
CA GLY A 36 7.12 5.26 -1.09
C GLY A 36 8.17 4.22 -0.68
N PRO A 37 8.07 3.59 0.51
CA PRO A 37 8.93 2.46 0.90
C PRO A 37 8.90 1.30 -0.10
N MET A 38 7.86 1.28 -0.94
CA MET A 38 7.79 0.56 -2.19
C MET A 38 8.07 1.54 -3.32
N ALA A 39 9.33 1.69 -3.74
CA ALA A 39 9.59 2.17 -5.10
C ALA A 39 8.93 1.12 -6.01
N ALA A 40 7.71 1.41 -6.49
CA ALA A 40 6.95 0.45 -7.24
C ALA A 40 7.80 0.04 -8.46
N PRO A 41 7.97 -1.26 -8.73
CA PRO A 41 8.49 -1.69 -10.02
C PRO A 41 7.69 -1.00 -11.13
N GLN A 42 8.30 -0.78 -12.30
CA GLN A 42 7.60 -0.16 -13.43
C GLN A 42 6.20 -0.78 -13.58
N PRO A 43 5.13 0.01 -13.74
CA PRO A 43 3.74 -0.47 -13.71
C PRO A 43 3.48 -1.74 -14.55
N PRO A 44 4.09 -1.93 -15.75
CA PRO A 44 3.96 -3.17 -16.52
C PRO A 44 4.44 -4.44 -15.81
N ARG A 45 5.51 -4.34 -15.00
CA ARG A 45 6.06 -5.46 -14.22
C ARG A 45 5.17 -5.80 -13.03
N VAL A 46 4.63 -4.79 -12.35
CA VAL A 46 3.67 -4.97 -11.24
C VAL A 46 2.40 -5.65 -11.74
N ARG A 47 1.87 -5.20 -12.88
CA ARG A 47 0.69 -5.79 -13.52
C ARG A 47 0.90 -7.27 -13.85
N THR A 48 2.06 -7.62 -14.41
CA THR A 48 2.40 -9.01 -14.75
C THR A 48 2.50 -9.90 -13.52
N LEU A 49 3.18 -9.44 -12.47
CA LEU A 49 3.29 -10.17 -11.21
C LEU A 49 1.92 -10.39 -10.56
N LEU A 50 1.05 -9.37 -10.58
CA LEU A 50 -0.31 -9.46 -10.05
C LEU A 50 -1.19 -10.42 -10.85
N ARG A 51 -1.06 -10.47 -12.18
CA ARG A 51 -1.77 -11.47 -13.00
C ARG A 51 -1.39 -12.90 -12.59
N LEU A 52 -0.11 -13.16 -12.31
CA LEU A 52 0.34 -14.47 -11.83
C LEU A 52 -0.28 -14.85 -10.48
N THR A 53 -0.50 -13.89 -9.58
CA THR A 53 -1.18 -14.17 -8.30
C THR A 53 -2.63 -14.66 -8.46
N ARG A 54 -3.25 -14.53 -9.63
CA ARG A 54 -4.61 -15.03 -9.89
C ARG A 54 -4.64 -16.50 -10.29
N THR A 55 -3.58 -17.00 -10.94
CA THR A 55 -3.50 -18.37 -11.44
C THR A 55 -2.61 -19.25 -10.58
N GLU A 56 -1.65 -18.68 -9.87
CA GLU A 56 -0.68 -19.40 -9.03
C GLU A 56 -1.03 -19.27 -7.54
N PRO A 57 -1.55 -20.33 -6.89
CA PRO A 57 -1.97 -20.27 -5.48
C PRO A 57 -0.84 -19.90 -4.51
N GLY A 58 0.40 -20.34 -4.80
CA GLY A 58 1.57 -19.99 -3.98
C GLY A 58 1.88 -18.49 -4.01
N LEU A 59 1.80 -17.86 -5.19
CA LEU A 59 1.97 -16.42 -5.32
C LEU A 59 0.79 -15.65 -4.73
N ARG A 60 -0.43 -16.19 -4.81
CA ARG A 60 -1.60 -15.64 -4.13
C ARG A 60 -1.39 -15.58 -2.61
N ALA A 61 -0.87 -16.66 -2.02
CA ALA A 61 -0.61 -16.72 -0.58
C ALA A 61 0.43 -15.66 -0.15
N VAL A 62 1.55 -15.55 -0.87
CA VAL A 62 2.58 -14.54 -0.60
C VAL A 62 2.02 -13.12 -0.74
N TRP A 63 1.19 -12.87 -1.75
CA TRP A 63 0.53 -11.59 -1.94
C TRP A 63 -0.39 -11.22 -0.78
N LEU A 64 -1.22 -12.16 -0.32
CA LEU A 64 -2.12 -11.93 0.82
C LEU A 64 -1.33 -11.74 2.12
N GLN A 65 -0.29 -12.53 2.35
CA GLN A 65 0.57 -12.39 3.53
C GLN A 65 1.25 -11.01 3.55
N ALA A 66 1.76 -10.54 2.41
CA ALA A 66 2.37 -9.22 2.34
C ALA A 66 1.40 -8.08 2.70
N HIS A 67 0.10 -8.24 2.42
CA HIS A 67 -0.92 -7.28 2.84
C HIS A 67 -1.22 -7.40 4.33
N ASP A 68 -1.35 -8.62 4.84
CA ASP A 68 -1.57 -8.89 6.26
C ASP A 68 -0.42 -8.29 7.11
N ASP A 69 0.83 -8.53 6.70
CA ASP A 69 2.03 -7.99 7.35
C ASP A 69 2.10 -6.44 7.33
N ALA A 70 1.48 -5.81 6.34
CA ALA A 70 1.44 -4.35 6.20
C ALA A 70 0.37 -3.70 7.09
N GLU A 71 -0.67 -4.43 7.48
CA GLU A 71 -1.81 -3.86 8.20
C GLU A 71 -1.44 -3.26 9.57
N PRO A 72 -0.63 -3.92 10.43
CA PRO A 72 -0.20 -3.32 11.70
C PRO A 72 0.64 -2.05 11.52
N VAL A 73 1.37 -1.96 10.41
CA VAL A 73 2.21 -0.80 10.07
C VAL A 73 1.34 0.42 9.73
N PHE A 74 0.20 0.21 9.07
CA PHE A 74 -0.81 1.25 8.83
C PHE A 74 -1.53 1.63 10.12
N ALA A 75 -1.95 0.65 10.94
CA ALA A 75 -2.65 0.91 12.20
C ALA A 75 -1.80 1.79 13.13
N ARG A 76 -0.51 1.50 13.25
CA ARG A 76 0.40 2.34 14.03
C ARG A 76 0.54 3.76 13.47
N ALA A 77 0.68 3.89 12.15
CA ALA A 77 0.80 5.21 11.52
C ALA A 77 -0.47 6.08 11.72
N LEU A 78 -1.65 5.46 11.70
CA LEU A 78 -2.93 6.13 11.96
C LEU A 78 -3.08 6.53 13.43
N ALA A 79 -2.67 5.67 14.37
CA ALA A 79 -2.66 5.99 15.80
C ALA A 79 -1.69 7.15 16.11
N ASP A 80 -0.47 7.10 15.57
CA ASP A 80 0.54 8.17 15.71
C ASP A 80 -0.02 9.50 15.18
N ARG A 81 -0.69 9.45 14.03
CA ARG A 81 -1.31 10.62 13.42
C ARG A 81 -2.46 11.19 14.26
N ALA A 82 -3.19 10.35 14.96
CA ALA A 82 -4.25 10.76 15.89
C ALA A 82 -3.71 11.21 17.26
N GLY A 83 -2.38 11.20 17.47
CA GLY A 83 -1.77 11.54 18.75
C GLY A 83 -1.99 10.48 19.85
N LEU A 84 -2.35 9.25 19.46
CA LEU A 84 -2.59 8.17 20.40
C LEU A 84 -1.29 7.47 20.77
N ALA A 85 -1.13 7.14 22.05
CA ALA A 85 0.05 6.42 22.55
C ALA A 85 0.10 4.95 22.05
N ALA A 86 -1.08 4.36 21.83
CA ALA A 86 -1.26 2.97 21.40
C ALA A 86 -2.25 2.89 20.23
N VAL A 87 -2.16 1.78 19.49
CA VAL A 87 -3.17 1.43 18.48
C VAL A 87 -4.48 1.12 19.21
N ASP A 88 -5.57 1.71 18.75
CA ASP A 88 -6.93 1.45 19.21
C ASP A 88 -7.75 0.76 18.10
N LEU A 89 -8.93 0.25 18.47
CA LEU A 89 -9.83 -0.43 17.53
C LEU A 89 -10.15 0.42 16.29
N ARG A 90 -10.26 1.74 16.46
CA ARG A 90 -10.50 2.66 15.33
C ARG A 90 -9.33 2.63 14.35
N SER A 91 -8.10 2.70 14.85
CA SER A 91 -6.88 2.64 14.03
C SER A 91 -6.75 1.31 13.30
N GLU A 92 -7.10 0.19 13.95
CA GLU A 92 -7.13 -1.15 13.33
C GLU A 92 -8.15 -1.23 12.18
N ILE A 93 -9.39 -0.81 12.43
CA ILE A 93 -10.45 -0.82 11.41
C ILE A 93 -10.08 0.06 10.21
N GLN A 94 -9.53 1.25 10.48
CA GLN A 94 -9.09 2.16 9.42
C GLN A 94 -7.92 1.57 8.60
N ALA A 95 -6.98 0.89 9.25
CA ALA A 95 -5.87 0.20 8.59
C ALA A 95 -6.35 -0.95 7.71
N ALA A 96 -7.20 -1.82 8.24
CA ALA A 96 -7.80 -2.93 7.49
C ALA A 96 -8.53 -2.43 6.25
N ARG A 97 -9.34 -1.38 6.40
CA ARG A 97 -10.09 -0.76 5.31
C ARG A 97 -9.16 -0.15 4.24
N LEU A 98 -8.13 0.58 4.66
CA LEU A 98 -7.13 1.17 3.76
C LEU A 98 -6.41 0.07 2.97
N ASN A 99 -5.91 -0.95 3.67
CA ASN A 99 -5.15 -2.05 3.10
C ASN A 99 -5.99 -2.86 2.10
N ALA A 100 -7.25 -3.16 2.46
CA ALA A 100 -8.20 -3.83 1.58
C ALA A 100 -8.51 -2.99 0.33
N ALA A 101 -8.67 -1.67 0.45
CA ALA A 101 -8.92 -0.78 -0.67
C ALA A 101 -7.74 -0.74 -1.66
N LEU A 102 -6.52 -0.59 -1.14
CA LEU A 102 -5.30 -0.61 -1.94
C LEU A 102 -5.15 -1.94 -2.68
N ARG A 103 -5.32 -3.06 -1.97
CA ARG A 103 -5.25 -4.41 -2.54
C ARG A 103 -6.29 -4.61 -3.65
N ALA A 104 -7.54 -4.20 -3.41
CA ALA A 104 -8.60 -4.31 -4.40
C ALA A 104 -8.33 -3.46 -5.65
N ALA A 105 -7.81 -2.24 -5.47
CA ALA A 105 -7.48 -1.34 -6.58
C ALA A 105 -6.42 -1.94 -7.51
N VAL A 106 -5.31 -2.42 -6.96
CA VAL A 106 -4.21 -2.99 -7.76
C VAL A 106 -4.62 -4.32 -8.40
N GLU A 107 -5.39 -5.16 -7.71
CA GLU A 107 -5.95 -6.39 -8.26
C GLU A 107 -6.94 -6.08 -9.39
N HIS A 108 -7.79 -5.07 -9.25
CA HIS A 108 -8.73 -4.62 -10.28
C HIS A 108 -7.99 -4.11 -11.52
N TYR A 109 -7.02 -3.21 -11.33
CA TYR A 109 -6.19 -2.67 -12.42
C TYR A 109 -5.46 -3.79 -13.17
N ALA A 110 -4.86 -4.76 -12.45
CA ALA A 110 -4.18 -5.89 -13.07
C ALA A 110 -5.12 -6.81 -13.88
N GLY A 111 -6.41 -6.79 -13.56
CA GLY A 111 -7.44 -7.61 -14.19
C GLY A 111 -8.18 -7.01 -15.35
N ARG A 112 -7.96 -5.73 -15.68
CA ARG A 112 -8.47 -5.16 -16.92
C ARG A 112 -7.74 -5.86 -18.08
N THR A 113 -8.37 -6.90 -18.60
CA THR A 113 -7.92 -7.72 -19.72
C THR A 113 -8.39 -7.10 -21.03
N ASP A 114 -7.51 -7.13 -22.04
CA ASP A 114 -7.75 -6.92 -23.48
C ASP A 114 -7.47 -5.56 -24.12
N GLU A 115 -7.02 -4.54 -23.38
CA GLU A 115 -6.47 -3.32 -23.99
C GLU A 115 -4.95 -3.49 -24.21
N GLU A 116 -4.48 -3.07 -25.39
CA GLU A 116 -3.05 -2.97 -25.73
C GLU A 116 -2.31 -2.29 -24.56
N GLU A 117 -1.18 -2.84 -24.14
CA GLU A 117 -0.53 -2.36 -22.92
C GLU A 117 -0.19 -0.87 -23.09
N PRO A 118 -0.84 0.02 -22.31
CA PRO A 118 -0.69 1.45 -22.52
C PRO A 118 0.75 1.84 -22.28
N ASP A 119 1.17 2.95 -22.87
CA ASP A 119 2.50 3.48 -22.59
C ASP A 119 2.67 3.68 -21.06
N PRO A 120 3.91 3.64 -20.54
CA PRO A 120 4.14 3.66 -19.10
C PRO A 120 3.53 4.86 -18.35
N ALA A 121 3.41 6.02 -19.00
CA ALA A 121 2.82 7.20 -18.37
C ALA A 121 1.30 7.06 -18.24
N THR A 122 0.65 6.57 -19.30
CA THR A 122 -0.79 6.26 -19.28
C THR A 122 -1.10 5.16 -18.26
N ALA A 123 -0.30 4.08 -18.23
CA ALA A 123 -0.44 3.00 -17.26
C ALA A 123 -0.35 3.49 -15.80
N GLN A 124 0.61 4.40 -15.51
CA GLN A 124 0.77 5.00 -14.18
C GLN A 124 -0.43 5.88 -13.81
N ALA A 125 -0.93 6.68 -14.75
CA ALA A 125 -2.08 7.56 -14.52
C ALA A 125 -3.36 6.77 -14.22
N GLU A 126 -3.62 5.69 -14.96
CA GLU A 126 -4.76 4.80 -14.76
C GLU A 126 -4.70 4.08 -13.40
N LEU A 127 -3.52 3.57 -13.03
CA LEU A 127 -3.31 2.96 -11.73
C LEU A 127 -3.57 3.96 -10.60
N ALA A 128 -3.01 5.16 -10.70
CA ALA A 128 -3.21 6.23 -9.72
C ALA A 128 -4.69 6.63 -9.60
N ALA A 129 -5.40 6.73 -10.73
CA ALA A 129 -6.84 7.01 -10.74
C ALA A 129 -7.65 5.88 -10.07
N THR A 130 -7.29 4.62 -10.34
CA THR A 130 -7.94 3.45 -9.73
C THR A 130 -7.73 3.42 -8.21
N VAL A 131 -6.50 3.66 -7.76
CA VAL A 131 -6.17 3.77 -6.33
C VAL A 131 -6.94 4.90 -5.67
N ARG A 132 -6.96 6.10 -6.27
CA ARG A 132 -7.71 7.25 -5.77
C ARG A 132 -9.20 6.94 -5.62
N SER A 133 -9.80 6.30 -6.62
CA SER A 133 -11.21 5.89 -6.58
C SER A 133 -11.48 4.92 -5.42
N ALA A 134 -10.65 3.89 -5.26
CA ALA A 134 -10.80 2.93 -4.16
C ALA A 134 -10.66 3.59 -2.78
N LEU A 135 -9.75 4.55 -2.64
CA LEU A 135 -9.57 5.31 -1.39
C LEU A 135 -10.79 6.18 -1.06
N VAL A 136 -11.40 6.82 -2.07
CA VAL A 136 -12.65 7.58 -1.88
C VAL A 136 -13.79 6.67 -1.41
N VAL A 137 -13.96 5.50 -2.03
CA VAL A 137 -14.93 4.48 -1.57
C VAL A 137 -14.60 4.03 -0.14
N ALA A 138 -13.32 3.84 0.17
CA ALA A 138 -12.81 3.49 1.49
C ALA A 138 -12.84 4.65 2.51
N ALA A 139 -13.17 5.87 2.12
CA ALA A 139 -13.47 6.96 3.05
C ALA A 139 -14.97 6.99 3.35
N ASN A 140 -15.81 6.91 2.31
CA ASN A 140 -17.24 7.25 2.39
C ASN A 140 -18.12 6.27 3.16
N GLY A 141 -17.81 4.97 3.13
CA GLY A 141 -18.50 3.94 3.93
C GLY A 141 -19.10 2.86 3.04
N ILE A 142 -19.84 1.94 3.64
CA ILE A 142 -20.86 1.16 2.92
C ILE A 142 -22.13 2.00 3.05
N SER A 143 -22.60 2.55 1.94
CA SER A 143 -23.85 3.30 1.85
C SER A 143 -25.05 2.37 1.80
#